data_AF-A0A101EK41-F1
#
_entry.id   AF-A0A101EK41-F1
#
_cell.length_a   1.000
_cell.length_b   1.000
_cell.length_c   1.000
_cell.angle_alpha   90.00
_cell.angle_beta   90.00
_cell.angle_gamma   90.00
#
_symmetry.space_group_name_H-M   'P 1'
#
loop_
_entity.id
_entity.type
_entity.pdbx_description
1 polymer ?
#
loop_
_entity_poly.entity_id
_entity_poly.type
_entity_poly.pdbx_seq_one_letter_code
_entity_poly.pdbx_strand_id
1 'polypeptide(L)'
;MRYLRKDFLLIAILWLPAILFGYCYVITYSVNVPYWDMWDTVVLWVLKFHSSELTLVDFFRIYNDGRLTFPIILSLPILVLSSLNVKVFYVVGFTLYLVGILFLLFLLRKDSKLNYFAFAFLSAPILYYALNPNFLVRYISNLGAFTAPVILLFAFLTVHFLFKAKKSNKYLGSAILTGFASSFSGAPGFSIWFAGLLQLLIQKMDKKWTKIAVWCVSAFLVFFVHFWVLGRPPFYSPNPESRHSYDAYLIYIKTALFYPLHKFSCFLCVLGSE
;
A
#
# COMPACT_ATOMS: atom_id res chain seq x y z
N MET A 1 26.15 -25.62 -5.88
CA MET A 1 24.69 -25.90 -5.93
C MET A 1 24.15 -26.75 -4.77
N ARG A 2 24.88 -27.73 -4.19
CA ARG A 2 24.37 -28.56 -3.08
C ARG A 2 24.06 -27.80 -1.77
N TYR A 3 24.84 -26.78 -1.42
CA TYR A 3 24.61 -25.97 -0.20
C TYR A 3 23.37 -25.07 -0.28
N LEU A 4 23.14 -24.44 -1.44
CA LEU A 4 21.94 -23.64 -1.73
C LEU A 4 20.62 -24.40 -1.48
N ARG A 5 20.62 -25.73 -1.67
CA ARG A 5 19.41 -26.56 -1.49
C ARG A 5 19.07 -26.80 -0.02
N LYS A 6 20.07 -26.97 0.85
CA LYS A 6 19.85 -27.22 2.29
C LYS A 6 19.39 -25.95 3.01
N ASP A 7 19.98 -24.82 2.67
CA ASP A 7 19.66 -23.52 3.27
C ASP A 7 18.24 -23.05 2.90
N PHE A 8 17.84 -23.29 1.65
CA PHE A 8 16.47 -23.03 1.19
C PHE A 8 15.45 -23.93 1.90
N LEU A 9 15.76 -25.21 2.07
CA LEU A 9 14.90 -26.14 2.81
C LEU A 9 14.71 -25.71 4.26
N LEU A 10 15.77 -25.23 4.92
CA LEU A 10 15.68 -24.72 6.28
C LEU A 10 14.73 -23.51 6.39
N ILE A 11 14.87 -22.53 5.49
CA ILE A 11 13.97 -21.36 5.45
C ILE A 11 12.53 -21.80 5.19
N ALA A 12 12.33 -22.71 4.22
CA ALA A 12 11.01 -23.25 3.94
C ALA A 12 10.42 -23.93 5.18
N ILE A 13 11.17 -24.78 5.89
CA ILE A 13 10.70 -25.47 7.11
C ILE A 13 10.32 -24.46 8.21
N LEU A 14 11.07 -23.37 8.36
CA LEU A 14 10.80 -22.37 9.40
C LEU A 14 9.60 -21.48 9.07
N TRP A 15 9.42 -21.09 7.80
CA TRP A 15 8.40 -20.12 7.41
C TRP A 15 7.09 -20.75 6.96
N LEU A 16 7.16 -21.95 6.36
CA LEU A 16 6.00 -22.64 5.80
C LEU A 16 4.89 -22.87 6.83
N PRO A 17 5.15 -23.30 8.08
CA PRO A 17 4.09 -23.47 9.07
C PRO A 17 3.31 -22.19 9.34
N ALA A 18 4.00 -21.05 9.46
CA ALA A 18 3.35 -19.76 9.68
C ALA A 18 2.53 -19.33 8.46
N ILE A 19 3.07 -19.52 7.24
CA ILE A 19 2.37 -19.19 6.00
C ILE A 19 1.12 -20.05 5.83
N LEU A 20 1.23 -21.37 6.06
CA LEU A 20 0.11 -22.31 6.00
C LEU A 20 -0.94 -21.98 7.08
N PHE A 21 -0.50 -21.64 8.29
CA PHE A 21 -1.38 -21.17 9.34
C PHE A 21 -2.16 -19.92 8.91
N GLY A 22 -1.50 -18.94 8.31
CA GLY A 22 -2.15 -17.75 7.78
C GLY A 22 -3.22 -18.05 6.72
N TYR A 23 -2.90 -18.90 5.74
CA TYR A 23 -3.90 -19.33 4.73
C TYR A 23 -5.06 -20.10 5.37
N CYS A 24 -4.77 -21.04 6.27
CA CYS A 24 -5.79 -21.80 7.00
C CYS A 24 -6.70 -20.87 7.78
N TYR A 25 -6.13 -19.88 8.47
CA TYR A 25 -6.87 -18.86 9.20
C TYR A 25 -7.79 -18.06 8.27
N VAL A 26 -7.26 -17.51 7.17
CA VAL A 26 -8.08 -16.73 6.21
C VAL A 26 -9.21 -17.57 5.63
N ILE A 27 -8.94 -18.80 5.19
CA ILE A 27 -9.96 -19.66 4.56
C ILE A 27 -11.05 -20.05 5.58
N THR A 28 -10.65 -20.37 6.81
CA THR A 28 -11.56 -20.87 7.85
C THR A 28 -12.42 -19.75 8.43
N TYR A 29 -11.82 -18.60 8.74
CA TYR A 29 -12.48 -17.52 9.48
C TYR A 29 -13.04 -16.41 8.61
N SER A 30 -12.64 -16.29 7.34
CA SER A 30 -13.29 -15.33 6.43
C SER A 30 -14.73 -15.73 6.14
N VAL A 31 -15.61 -14.73 6.08
CA VAL A 31 -17.02 -14.89 5.69
C VAL A 31 -17.24 -14.30 4.31
N ASN A 32 -18.15 -14.89 3.53
CA ASN A 32 -18.49 -14.38 2.20
C ASN A 32 -19.58 -13.29 2.31
N VAL A 33 -19.31 -12.26 3.10
CA VAL A 33 -20.24 -11.16 3.33
C VAL A 33 -19.42 -9.86 3.32
N PRO A 34 -19.79 -8.86 2.48
CA PRO A 34 -19.16 -7.56 2.52
C PRO A 34 -19.33 -6.92 3.91
N TYR A 35 -18.31 -6.22 4.38
CA TYR A 35 -18.30 -5.60 5.70
C TYR A 35 -17.92 -4.12 5.61
N TRP A 36 -18.67 -3.27 6.34
CA TRP A 36 -18.44 -1.82 6.43
C TRP A 36 -18.26 -1.17 5.05
N ASP A 37 -17.15 -0.47 4.84
CA ASP A 37 -16.79 0.30 3.65
C ASP A 37 -16.84 -0.52 2.35
N MET A 38 -16.84 -1.87 2.43
CA MET A 38 -16.98 -2.72 1.25
C MET A 38 -18.32 -2.55 0.53
N TRP A 39 -19.40 -2.21 1.25
CA TRP A 39 -20.70 -1.96 0.64
C TRP A 39 -20.68 -0.75 -0.30
N ASP A 40 -20.01 0.32 0.11
CA ASP A 40 -19.90 1.57 -0.64
C ASP A 40 -18.76 1.56 -1.69
N THR A 41 -17.94 0.51 -1.68
CA THR A 41 -16.77 0.37 -2.56
C THR A 41 -16.90 -0.87 -3.43
N VAL A 42 -16.46 -2.02 -2.92
CA VAL A 42 -16.37 -3.31 -3.61
C VAL A 42 -17.69 -3.71 -4.26
N VAL A 43 -18.80 -3.66 -3.51
CA VAL A 43 -20.12 -4.05 -4.02
C VAL A 43 -20.58 -3.08 -5.10
N LEU A 44 -20.46 -1.78 -4.83
CA LEU A 44 -20.85 -0.74 -5.78
C LEU A 44 -20.07 -0.82 -7.11
N TRP A 45 -18.76 -1.09 -7.07
CA TRP A 45 -17.95 -1.21 -8.30
C TRP A 45 -18.38 -2.39 -9.16
N VAL A 46 -18.70 -3.53 -8.55
CA VAL A 46 -19.17 -4.72 -9.26
C VAL A 46 -20.55 -4.47 -9.86
N LEU A 47 -21.46 -3.84 -9.12
CA LEU A 47 -22.78 -3.46 -9.63
C LEU A 47 -22.66 -2.52 -10.84
N LYS A 48 -21.86 -1.45 -10.72
CA LYS A 48 -21.59 -0.51 -11.82
C LYS A 48 -20.94 -1.17 -13.03
N PHE A 49 -20.06 -2.14 -12.80
CA PHE A 49 -19.44 -2.91 -13.88
C PHE A 49 -20.49 -3.73 -14.63
N HIS A 50 -21.39 -4.43 -13.92
CA HIS A 50 -22.46 -5.21 -14.54
C HIS A 50 -23.53 -4.36 -15.21
N SER A 51 -23.84 -3.16 -14.69
CA SER A 51 -24.78 -2.21 -15.31
C SER A 51 -24.18 -1.40 -16.46
N SER A 52 -22.89 -1.58 -16.77
CA SER A 52 -22.15 -0.76 -17.75
C SER A 52 -22.11 0.74 -17.40
N GLU A 53 -22.23 1.09 -16.12
CA GLU A 53 -22.18 2.46 -15.60
C GLU A 53 -20.82 2.82 -14.99
N LEU A 54 -19.86 1.90 -15.03
CA LEU A 54 -18.52 2.13 -14.51
C LEU A 54 -17.78 3.17 -15.35
N THR A 55 -17.46 4.31 -14.74
CA THR A 55 -16.75 5.40 -15.41
C THR A 55 -15.30 5.49 -14.95
N LEU A 56 -14.45 6.19 -15.73
CA LEU A 56 -13.08 6.48 -15.29
C LEU A 56 -13.03 7.31 -13.99
N VAL A 57 -14.08 8.10 -13.72
CA VAL A 57 -14.18 8.90 -12.49
C VAL A 57 -14.21 8.00 -11.25
N ASP A 58 -14.86 6.83 -11.33
CA ASP A 58 -15.00 5.90 -10.20
C ASP A 58 -13.65 5.37 -9.68
N PHE A 59 -12.65 5.27 -10.56
CA PHE A 59 -11.30 4.82 -10.21
C PHE A 59 -10.48 5.89 -9.48
N PHE A 60 -10.77 7.17 -9.71
CA PHE A 60 -10.05 8.30 -9.09
C PHE A 60 -10.86 8.96 -7.97
N ARG A 61 -12.05 8.44 -7.67
CA ARG A 61 -12.88 8.90 -6.58
C ARG A 61 -12.18 8.67 -5.25
N ILE A 62 -12.36 9.62 -4.35
CA ILE A 62 -11.88 9.51 -2.97
C ILE A 62 -12.76 8.54 -2.17
N TYR A 63 -12.12 7.65 -1.43
CA TYR A 63 -12.75 6.70 -0.51
C TYR A 63 -12.00 6.79 0.82
N ASN A 64 -12.70 7.22 1.87
CA ASN A 64 -12.09 7.64 3.14
C ASN A 64 -10.99 8.69 2.88
N ASP A 65 -9.79 8.48 3.43
CA ASP A 65 -8.67 9.41 3.31
C ASP A 65 -7.84 9.24 2.01
N GLY A 66 -8.18 8.26 1.16
CA GLY A 66 -7.33 7.86 0.05
C GLY A 66 -8.04 7.71 -1.28
N ARG A 67 -7.25 7.56 -2.35
CA ARG A 67 -7.74 7.09 -3.64
C ARG A 67 -7.25 5.67 -3.84
N LEU A 68 -8.17 4.78 -4.17
CA LEU A 68 -7.92 3.33 -4.26
C LEU A 68 -7.78 2.86 -5.70
N THR A 69 -7.30 3.71 -6.60
CA THR A 69 -7.22 3.48 -8.05
C THR A 69 -6.58 2.14 -8.40
N PHE A 70 -5.37 1.88 -7.90
CA PHE A 70 -4.67 0.63 -8.20
C PHE A 70 -5.28 -0.59 -7.50
N PRO A 71 -5.66 -0.54 -6.21
CA PRO A 71 -6.45 -1.60 -5.58
C PRO A 71 -7.72 -1.95 -6.36
N ILE A 72 -8.47 -0.96 -6.88
CA ILE A 72 -9.66 -1.19 -7.71
C ILE A 72 -9.29 -1.90 -9.00
N ILE A 73 -8.31 -1.38 -9.76
CA ILE A 73 -7.88 -1.96 -11.04
C ILE A 73 -7.48 -3.44 -10.87
N LEU A 74 -6.81 -3.76 -9.78
CA LEU A 74 -6.33 -5.11 -9.50
C LEU A 74 -7.43 -6.03 -8.92
N SER A 75 -8.31 -5.50 -8.07
CA SER A 75 -9.35 -6.31 -7.39
C SER A 75 -10.62 -6.49 -8.20
N LEU A 76 -11.01 -5.52 -9.02
CA LEU A 76 -12.26 -5.57 -9.77
C LEU A 76 -12.36 -6.82 -10.68
N PRO A 77 -11.34 -7.22 -11.45
CA PRO A 77 -11.40 -8.45 -12.23
C PRO A 77 -11.61 -9.69 -11.35
N ILE A 78 -10.96 -9.75 -10.19
CA ILE A 78 -11.10 -10.86 -9.23
C ILE A 78 -12.53 -10.92 -8.70
N LEU A 79 -13.09 -9.77 -8.34
CA LEU A 79 -14.44 -9.66 -7.79
C LEU A 79 -15.50 -10.03 -8.83
N VAL A 80 -15.34 -9.58 -10.08
CA VAL A 80 -16.25 -9.93 -11.18
C VAL A 80 -16.17 -11.42 -11.50
N LEU A 81 -14.96 -11.98 -11.65
CA LEU A 81 -14.75 -13.40 -11.98
C LEU A 81 -15.21 -14.35 -10.87
N SER A 82 -15.24 -13.88 -9.63
CA SER A 82 -15.68 -14.66 -8.46
C SER A 82 -17.13 -14.41 -8.05
N SER A 83 -17.89 -13.64 -8.85
CA SER A 83 -19.27 -13.24 -8.54
C SER A 83 -19.41 -12.61 -7.15
N LEU A 84 -18.55 -11.63 -6.86
CA LEU A 84 -18.47 -10.92 -5.58
C LEU A 84 -18.16 -11.83 -4.37
N ASN A 85 -17.42 -12.92 -4.58
CA ASN A 85 -16.99 -13.76 -3.46
C ASN A 85 -15.87 -13.07 -2.66
N VAL A 86 -16.24 -12.45 -1.55
CA VAL A 86 -15.34 -11.69 -0.67
C VAL A 86 -14.27 -12.60 -0.05
N LYS A 87 -14.53 -13.90 0.11
CA LYS A 87 -13.48 -14.83 0.57
C LYS A 87 -12.33 -14.92 -0.44
N VAL A 88 -12.64 -14.96 -1.74
CA VAL A 88 -11.61 -14.99 -2.79
C VAL A 88 -10.81 -13.68 -2.76
N PHE A 89 -11.48 -12.54 -2.57
CA PHE A 89 -10.83 -11.25 -2.39
C PHE A 89 -9.83 -11.26 -1.22
N TYR A 90 -10.21 -11.80 -0.06
CA TYR A 90 -9.31 -11.93 1.09
C TYR A 90 -8.14 -12.88 0.83
N VAL A 91 -8.38 -14.02 0.19
CA VAL A 91 -7.31 -14.99 -0.14
C VAL A 91 -6.30 -14.37 -1.10
N VAL A 92 -6.76 -13.73 -2.19
CA VAL A 92 -5.84 -13.09 -3.15
C VAL A 92 -5.12 -11.91 -2.52
N GLY A 93 -5.82 -11.10 -1.73
CA GLY A 93 -5.20 -10.06 -0.93
C GLY A 93 -4.06 -10.64 -0.08
N PHE A 94 -4.34 -11.72 0.67
CA PHE A 94 -3.37 -12.36 1.55
C PHE A 94 -2.17 -12.91 0.77
N THR A 95 -2.39 -13.45 -0.42
CA THR A 95 -1.30 -13.83 -1.33
C THR A 95 -0.43 -12.63 -1.71
N LEU A 96 -1.03 -11.48 -2.06
CA LEU A 96 -0.27 -10.25 -2.35
C LEU A 96 0.51 -9.76 -1.13
N TYR A 97 -0.07 -9.88 0.08
CA TYR A 97 0.58 -9.52 1.33
C TYR A 97 1.84 -10.36 1.55
N LEU A 98 1.72 -11.68 1.40
CA LEU A 98 2.85 -12.60 1.48
C LEU A 98 3.90 -12.31 0.42
N VAL A 99 3.52 -12.01 -0.82
CA VAL A 99 4.46 -11.61 -1.88
C VAL A 99 5.21 -10.35 -1.46
N GLY A 100 4.53 -9.35 -0.88
CA GLY A 100 5.16 -8.14 -0.35
C GLY A 100 6.17 -8.43 0.76
N ILE A 101 5.81 -9.28 1.72
CA ILE A 101 6.72 -9.69 2.81
C ILE A 101 7.92 -10.46 2.25
N LEU A 102 7.70 -11.44 1.38
CA LEU A 102 8.78 -12.23 0.78
C LEU A 102 9.70 -11.34 -0.06
N PHE A 103 9.16 -10.33 -0.74
CA PHE A 103 9.95 -9.35 -1.45
C PHE A 103 10.80 -8.50 -0.50
N LEU A 104 10.24 -8.02 0.62
CA LEU A 104 11.01 -7.33 1.66
C LEU A 104 12.13 -8.22 2.21
N LEU A 105 11.83 -9.46 2.57
CA LEU A 105 12.81 -10.42 3.07
C LEU A 105 13.88 -10.72 2.02
N PHE A 106 13.52 -10.79 0.74
CA PHE A 106 14.48 -10.91 -0.35
C PHE A 106 15.44 -9.71 -0.42
N LEU A 107 14.93 -8.48 -0.27
CA LEU A 107 15.75 -7.27 -0.23
C LEU A 107 16.72 -7.28 0.96
N LEU A 108 16.21 -7.59 2.16
CA LEU A 108 17.03 -7.71 3.37
C LEU A 108 18.08 -8.82 3.25
N ARG A 109 17.73 -9.95 2.63
CA ARG A 109 18.65 -11.06 2.41
C ARG A 109 19.79 -10.66 1.49
N LYS A 110 19.49 -9.91 0.42
CA LYS A 110 20.48 -9.46 -0.56
C LYS A 110 21.54 -8.55 0.05
N ASP A 111 21.14 -7.71 1.00
CA ASP A 111 22.04 -6.73 1.62
C ASP A 111 22.72 -7.26 2.90
N SER A 112 22.26 -8.40 3.43
CA SER A 112 22.85 -9.01 4.62
C SER A 112 23.99 -9.99 4.30
N LYS A 113 25.04 -9.95 5.13
CA LYS A 113 26.14 -10.93 5.12
C LYS A 113 25.85 -12.15 6.02
N LEU A 114 24.63 -12.25 6.54
CA LEU A 114 24.22 -13.30 7.46
C LEU A 114 24.16 -14.66 6.75
N ASN A 115 24.49 -15.73 7.48
CA ASN A 115 24.18 -17.07 7.02
C ASN A 115 22.65 -17.28 7.00
N TYR A 116 22.17 -18.28 6.27
CA TYR A 116 20.74 -18.47 6.06
C TYR A 116 19.99 -18.80 7.35
N PHE A 117 20.60 -19.54 8.28
CA PHE A 117 20.02 -19.85 9.58
C PHE A 117 19.79 -18.58 10.41
N ALA A 118 20.81 -17.74 10.58
CA ALA A 118 20.71 -16.50 11.32
C ALA A 118 19.74 -15.53 10.66
N PHE A 119 19.72 -15.45 9.32
CA PHE A 119 18.75 -14.65 8.60
C PHE A 119 17.31 -15.13 8.85
N ALA A 120 17.06 -16.44 8.73
CA ALA A 120 15.74 -17.03 8.96
C ALA A 120 15.26 -16.77 10.39
N PHE A 121 16.15 -16.97 11.37
CA PHE A 121 15.86 -16.73 12.79
C PHE A 121 15.55 -15.25 13.08
N LEU A 122 16.36 -14.32 12.57
CA LEU A 122 16.16 -12.87 12.77
C LEU A 122 14.94 -12.32 12.00
N SER A 123 14.50 -13.00 10.95
CA SER A 123 13.26 -12.66 10.24
C SER A 123 12.00 -13.23 10.90
N ALA A 124 12.13 -14.18 11.84
CA ALA A 124 10.99 -14.83 12.48
C ALA A 124 10.07 -13.84 13.23
N PRO A 125 10.56 -12.80 13.95
CA PRO A 125 9.70 -11.79 14.54
C PRO A 125 8.84 -11.02 13.52
N ILE A 126 9.37 -10.77 12.32
CA ILE A 126 8.62 -10.10 11.24
C ILE A 126 7.46 -10.97 10.80
N LEU A 127 7.70 -12.27 10.59
CA LEU A 127 6.66 -13.22 10.21
C LEU A 127 5.65 -13.46 11.33
N TYR A 128 6.12 -13.57 12.58
CA TYR A 128 5.25 -13.70 13.74
C TYR A 128 4.30 -12.50 13.86
N TYR A 129 4.83 -11.29 13.71
CA TYR A 129 4.02 -10.07 13.73
C TYR A 129 3.06 -10.04 12.54
N ALA A 130 3.53 -10.29 11.32
CA ALA A 130 2.71 -10.25 10.12
C ALA A 130 1.59 -11.30 10.09
N LEU A 131 1.82 -12.47 10.69
CA LEU A 131 0.91 -13.62 10.66
C LEU A 131 0.23 -13.87 12.02
N ASN A 132 0.29 -12.88 12.90
CA ASN A 132 -0.37 -12.95 14.20
C ASN A 132 -1.91 -12.99 14.01
N PRO A 133 -2.63 -13.90 14.66
CA PRO A 133 -4.10 -13.97 14.58
C PRO A 133 -4.80 -12.64 14.89
N ASN A 134 -4.27 -11.85 15.83
CA ASN A 134 -4.84 -10.55 16.21
C ASN A 134 -4.77 -9.51 15.08
N PHE A 135 -3.83 -9.65 14.16
CA PHE A 135 -3.75 -8.81 12.96
C PHE A 135 -4.50 -9.45 11.79
N LEU A 136 -4.47 -10.79 11.67
CA LEU A 136 -5.21 -11.51 10.64
C LEU A 136 -6.73 -11.33 10.76
N VAL A 137 -7.27 -11.14 11.96
CA VAL A 137 -8.71 -10.84 12.13
C VAL A 137 -9.11 -9.52 11.45
N ARG A 138 -8.24 -8.51 11.48
CA ARG A 138 -8.45 -7.23 10.77
C ARG A 138 -8.34 -7.40 9.26
N TYR A 139 -7.57 -8.38 8.84
CA TYR A 139 -7.40 -8.72 7.43
C TYR A 139 -8.71 -9.25 6.83
N ILE A 140 -9.35 -10.21 7.49
CA ILE A 140 -10.56 -10.88 6.98
C ILE A 140 -11.87 -10.07 7.16
N SER A 141 -11.77 -8.82 7.60
CA SER A 141 -12.92 -7.98 7.93
C SER A 141 -12.87 -6.58 7.31
N ASN A 142 -11.87 -6.26 6.49
CA ASN A 142 -11.72 -4.88 5.99
C ASN A 142 -11.22 -4.85 4.55
N LEU A 143 -11.61 -3.83 3.79
CA LEU A 143 -11.03 -3.44 2.50
C LEU A 143 -9.49 -3.35 2.55
N GLY A 144 -8.95 -3.03 3.73
CA GLY A 144 -7.53 -3.08 4.10
C GLY A 144 -6.81 -4.37 3.69
N ALA A 145 -7.50 -5.51 3.59
CA ALA A 145 -6.91 -6.78 3.15
C ALA A 145 -6.34 -6.73 1.73
N PHE A 146 -6.81 -5.84 0.87
CA PHE A 146 -6.31 -5.74 -0.49
C PHE A 146 -5.54 -4.43 -0.71
N THR A 147 -6.00 -3.34 -0.11
CA THR A 147 -5.35 -2.03 -0.27
C THR A 147 -3.97 -2.00 0.38
N ALA A 148 -3.82 -2.48 1.62
CA ALA A 148 -2.55 -2.43 2.34
C ALA A 148 -1.42 -3.24 1.65
N PRO A 149 -1.66 -4.48 1.18
CA PRO A 149 -0.66 -5.23 0.43
C PRO A 149 -0.21 -4.53 -0.86
N VAL A 150 -1.15 -3.93 -1.60
CA VAL A 150 -0.84 -3.21 -2.84
C VAL A 150 0.02 -1.97 -2.54
N ILE A 151 -0.32 -1.20 -1.50
CA ILE A 151 0.49 -0.07 -1.03
C ILE A 151 1.91 -0.55 -0.68
N LEU A 152 2.03 -1.60 0.13
CA LEU A 152 3.32 -2.15 0.59
C LEU A 152 4.18 -2.64 -0.58
N LEU A 153 3.59 -3.38 -1.51
CA LEU A 153 4.30 -3.90 -2.68
C LEU A 153 4.88 -2.75 -3.52
N PHE A 154 4.07 -1.73 -3.84
CA PHE A 154 4.54 -0.58 -4.60
C PHE A 154 5.54 0.28 -3.81
N ALA A 155 5.39 0.41 -2.50
CA ALA A 155 6.36 1.09 -1.65
C ALA A 155 7.72 0.38 -1.70
N PHE A 156 7.76 -0.94 -1.52
CA PHE A 156 9.01 -1.71 -1.59
C PHE A 156 9.63 -1.68 -2.98
N LEU A 157 8.83 -1.77 -4.05
CA LEU A 157 9.32 -1.62 -5.42
C LEU A 157 9.94 -0.23 -5.65
N THR A 158 9.33 0.82 -5.09
CA THR A 158 9.85 2.19 -5.17
C THR A 158 11.22 2.31 -4.53
N VAL A 159 11.37 1.84 -3.28
CA VAL A 159 12.67 1.82 -2.57
C VAL A 159 13.71 1.00 -3.35
N HIS A 160 13.31 -0.16 -3.87
CA HIS A 160 14.18 -1.02 -4.67
C HIS A 160 14.68 -0.33 -5.95
N PHE A 161 13.79 0.33 -6.69
CA PHE A 161 14.15 1.03 -7.91
C PHE A 161 14.97 2.30 -7.63
N LEU A 162 14.70 3.03 -6.55
CA LEU A 162 15.55 4.13 -6.09
C LEU A 162 16.97 3.67 -5.75
N PHE A 163 17.09 2.49 -5.14
CA PHE A 163 18.40 1.90 -4.85
C PHE A 163 19.15 1.56 -6.16
N LYS A 164 18.47 1.01 -7.16
CA LYS A 164 19.06 0.75 -8.48
C LYS A 164 19.32 2.02 -9.30
N ALA A 165 18.60 3.10 -9.01
CA ALA A 165 18.75 4.39 -9.68
C ALA A 165 20.11 5.07 -9.43
N LYS A 166 20.97 4.53 -8.54
CA LYS A 166 22.35 5.02 -8.33
C LYS A 166 23.07 5.27 -9.65
N LYS A 167 23.01 4.27 -10.54
CA LYS A 167 23.77 4.21 -11.81
C LYS A 167 22.94 4.44 -13.07
N SER A 168 21.60 4.46 -12.98
CA SER A 168 20.75 4.55 -14.17
C SER A 168 19.46 5.34 -13.93
N ASN A 169 19.15 6.25 -14.84
CA ASN A 169 17.94 7.07 -14.80
C ASN A 169 16.68 6.27 -15.14
N LYS A 170 16.78 5.13 -15.84
CA LYS A 170 15.62 4.28 -16.15
C LYS A 170 14.94 3.79 -14.87
N TYR A 171 15.72 3.40 -13.87
CA TYR A 171 15.19 2.99 -12.58
C TYR A 171 14.62 4.15 -11.76
N LEU A 172 15.06 5.39 -11.98
CA LEU A 172 14.40 6.55 -11.38
C LEU A 172 12.97 6.71 -11.93
N GLY A 173 12.79 6.55 -13.24
CA GLY A 173 11.47 6.53 -13.85
C GLY A 173 10.58 5.42 -13.28
N SER A 174 11.10 4.19 -13.17
CA SER A 174 10.37 3.08 -12.54
C SER A 174 10.00 3.36 -11.09
N ALA A 175 10.89 3.98 -10.31
CA ALA A 175 10.62 4.37 -8.93
C ALA A 175 9.51 5.41 -8.83
N ILE A 176 9.50 6.41 -9.72
CA ILE A 176 8.44 7.43 -9.78
C ILE A 176 7.10 6.78 -10.11
N LEU A 177 7.07 5.87 -11.09
CA LEU A 177 5.85 5.15 -11.46
C LEU A 177 5.29 4.31 -10.31
N THR A 178 6.14 3.57 -9.60
CA THR A 178 5.70 2.78 -8.44
C THR A 178 5.35 3.67 -7.24
N GLY A 179 6.01 4.83 -7.08
CA GLY A 179 5.68 5.80 -6.03
C GLY A 179 4.32 6.46 -6.28
N PHE A 180 4.03 6.79 -7.54
CA PHE A 180 2.70 7.18 -8.00
C PHE A 180 1.68 6.08 -7.71
N ALA A 181 1.97 4.83 -8.10
CA ALA A 181 1.06 3.71 -7.84
C ALA A 181 0.77 3.51 -6.36
N SER A 182 1.78 3.61 -5.50
CA SER A 182 1.62 3.55 -4.04
C SER A 182 0.72 4.68 -3.52
N SER A 183 0.93 5.92 -3.98
CA SER A 183 0.14 7.10 -3.58
C SER A 183 -1.34 7.00 -3.96
N PHE A 184 -1.62 6.37 -5.11
CA PHE A 184 -2.97 6.09 -5.61
C PHE A 184 -3.50 4.71 -5.18
N SER A 185 -2.87 4.09 -4.18
CA SER A 185 -3.37 2.89 -3.52
C SER A 185 -3.93 3.16 -2.12
N GLY A 186 -3.69 4.35 -1.57
CA GLY A 186 -4.22 4.81 -0.28
C GLY A 186 -3.36 5.92 0.34
N ALA A 187 -3.90 6.62 1.33
CA ALA A 187 -3.23 7.76 1.98
C ALA A 187 -1.82 7.44 2.53
N PRO A 188 -1.56 6.28 3.17
CA PRO A 188 -0.21 5.94 3.63
C PRO A 188 0.83 5.86 2.50
N GLY A 189 0.40 5.65 1.25
CA GLY A 189 1.27 5.60 0.08
C GLY A 189 2.06 6.90 -0.14
N PHE A 190 1.55 8.06 0.28
CA PHE A 190 2.28 9.32 0.16
C PHE A 190 3.58 9.37 0.98
N SER A 191 3.68 8.56 2.04
CA SER A 191 4.89 8.47 2.86
C SER A 191 6.13 8.10 2.04
N ILE A 192 5.95 7.42 0.90
CA ILE A 192 7.03 6.97 0.04
C ILE A 192 7.83 8.14 -0.56
N TRP A 193 7.22 9.30 -0.78
CA TRP A 193 7.92 10.47 -1.32
C TRP A 193 8.96 11.02 -0.34
N PHE A 194 8.62 11.03 0.95
CA PHE A 194 9.53 11.44 2.02
C PHE A 194 10.61 10.40 2.26
N ALA A 195 10.24 9.11 2.34
CA ALA A 195 11.20 8.02 2.49
C ALA A 195 12.17 7.96 1.31
N GLY A 196 11.67 8.12 0.09
CA GLY A 196 12.47 8.16 -1.13
C GLY A 196 13.40 9.36 -1.19
N LEU A 197 12.94 10.55 -0.76
CA LEU A 197 13.79 11.74 -0.65
C LEU A 197 14.94 11.52 0.34
N LEU A 198 14.63 11.01 1.53
CA LEU A 198 15.64 10.68 2.54
C LEU A 198 16.66 9.67 2.00
N GLN A 199 16.19 8.63 1.31
CA GLN A 199 17.07 7.66 0.65
C GLN A 199 17.98 8.34 -0.38
N LEU A 200 17.45 9.20 -1.26
CA LEU A 200 18.25 9.95 -2.24
C LEU A 200 19.29 10.88 -1.58
N LEU A 201 18.96 11.47 -0.43
CA LEU A 201 19.87 12.32 0.34
C LEU A 201 21.03 11.55 0.96
N ILE A 202 20.77 10.35 1.50
CA ILE A 202 21.79 9.51 2.15
C ILE A 202 22.66 8.77 1.11
N GLN A 203 22.05 8.38 -0.01
CA GLN A 203 22.67 7.51 -0.99
C GLN A 203 23.70 8.25 -1.86
N LYS A 204 24.86 7.63 -2.09
CA LYS A 204 25.83 8.09 -3.11
C LYS A 204 25.32 7.70 -4.50
N MET A 205 25.20 8.68 -5.40
CA MET A 205 24.59 8.50 -6.73
C MET A 205 25.23 9.42 -7.76
N ASP A 206 25.22 8.98 -9.02
CA ASP A 206 25.58 9.82 -10.15
C ASP A 206 24.46 10.86 -10.38
N LYS A 207 24.84 12.12 -10.66
CA LYS A 207 23.91 13.23 -10.89
C LYS A 207 22.87 13.40 -9.77
N LYS A 208 23.30 13.22 -8.52
CA LYS A 208 22.46 13.21 -7.30
C LYS A 208 21.43 14.35 -7.28
N TRP A 209 21.88 15.59 -7.44
CA TRP A 209 21.00 16.76 -7.37
C TRP A 209 19.96 16.81 -8.48
N THR A 210 20.29 16.40 -9.70
CA THR A 210 19.32 16.27 -10.79
C THR A 210 18.24 15.25 -10.45
N LYS A 211 18.63 14.09 -9.88
CA LYS A 211 17.67 13.04 -9.48
C LYS A 211 16.78 13.49 -8.32
N ILE A 212 17.34 14.21 -7.34
CA ILE A 212 16.57 14.81 -6.25
C ILE A 212 15.57 15.83 -6.80
N ALA A 213 16.00 16.71 -7.70
CA ALA A 213 15.12 17.70 -8.32
C ALA A 213 13.96 17.02 -9.08
N VAL A 214 14.25 16.01 -9.90
CA VAL A 214 13.22 15.23 -10.61
C VAL A 214 12.27 14.51 -9.65
N TRP A 215 12.79 13.97 -8.54
CA TRP A 215 11.97 13.33 -7.51
C TRP A 215 11.03 14.34 -6.82
N CYS A 216 11.55 15.50 -6.41
CA CYS A 216 10.76 16.55 -5.78
C CYS A 216 9.70 17.14 -6.72
N VAL A 217 10.04 17.37 -7.99
CA VAL A 217 9.08 17.84 -9.00
C VAL A 217 8.01 16.78 -9.24
N SER A 218 8.40 15.50 -9.36
CA SER A 218 7.44 14.40 -9.48
C SER A 218 6.51 14.32 -8.27
N ALA A 219 7.06 14.38 -7.06
CA ALA A 219 6.29 14.40 -5.82
C ALA A 219 5.29 15.56 -5.85
N PHE A 220 5.75 16.78 -6.09
CA PHE A 220 4.91 17.97 -6.17
C PHE A 220 3.77 17.80 -7.18
N LEU A 221 4.05 17.28 -8.38
CA LEU A 221 3.03 17.01 -9.38
C LEU A 221 2.01 15.97 -8.90
N VAL A 222 2.44 14.92 -8.22
CA VAL A 222 1.54 13.90 -7.65
C VAL A 222 0.67 14.48 -6.55
N PHE A 223 1.25 15.26 -5.62
CA PHE A 223 0.48 15.99 -4.61
C PHE A 223 -0.51 16.97 -5.25
N PHE A 224 -0.07 17.75 -6.24
CA PHE A 224 -0.91 18.70 -6.95
C PHE A 224 -2.08 18.00 -7.65
N VAL A 225 -1.82 16.95 -8.44
CA VAL A 225 -2.89 16.20 -9.11
C VAL A 225 -3.85 15.59 -8.09
N HIS A 226 -3.33 14.96 -7.03
CA HIS A 226 -4.17 14.27 -6.05
C HIS A 226 -5.05 15.22 -5.21
N PHE A 227 -4.47 16.28 -4.68
CA PHE A 227 -5.19 17.18 -3.75
C PHE A 227 -5.89 18.32 -4.47
N TRP A 228 -5.33 18.85 -5.56
CA TRP A 228 -5.89 19.99 -6.28
C TRP A 228 -6.82 19.58 -7.41
N VAL A 229 -6.30 18.79 -8.37
CA VAL A 229 -7.06 18.45 -9.58
C VAL A 229 -8.18 17.48 -9.24
N LEU A 230 -7.85 16.39 -8.55
CA LEU A 230 -8.81 15.35 -8.16
C LEU A 230 -9.59 15.69 -6.88
N GLY A 231 -9.26 16.78 -6.20
CA GLY A 231 -10.02 17.30 -5.05
C GLY A 231 -11.30 18.04 -5.43
N ARG A 232 -11.61 18.13 -6.74
CA ARG A 232 -12.76 18.85 -7.31
C ARG A 232 -13.75 17.88 -7.94
N PRO A 233 -15.03 18.28 -8.11
CA PRO A 233 -16.00 17.52 -8.90
C PRO A 233 -15.45 17.22 -10.32
N PRO A 234 -15.71 16.05 -10.89
CA PRO A 234 -16.59 14.98 -10.41
C PRO A 234 -15.89 13.91 -9.53
N PHE A 235 -14.60 14.06 -9.24
CA PHE A 235 -13.79 13.06 -8.52
C PHE A 235 -14.03 13.04 -6.99
N TYR A 236 -14.88 13.94 -6.54
CA TYR A 236 -15.26 14.15 -5.16
C TYR A 236 -16.79 14.17 -5.04
N SER A 237 -17.33 13.67 -3.92
CA SER A 237 -18.78 13.64 -3.69
C SER A 237 -19.34 15.06 -3.66
N PRO A 238 -20.40 15.40 -4.42
CA PRO A 238 -20.98 16.74 -4.39
C PRO A 238 -21.63 17.09 -3.04
N ASN A 239 -21.66 16.17 -2.07
CA ASN A 239 -22.15 16.47 -0.73
C ASN A 239 -21.21 17.50 -0.04
N PRO A 240 -21.70 18.72 0.27
CA PRO A 240 -20.91 19.77 0.91
C PRO A 240 -20.40 19.37 2.30
N GLU A 241 -21.01 18.36 2.94
CA GLU A 241 -20.58 17.87 4.26
C GLU A 241 -19.40 16.89 4.23
N SER A 242 -18.98 16.44 3.04
CA SER A 242 -17.91 15.45 3.01
C SER A 242 -16.57 16.07 3.47
N ARG A 243 -15.93 15.40 4.43
CA ARG A 243 -14.74 15.89 5.15
C ARG A 243 -13.44 15.77 4.34
N HIS A 244 -13.54 15.42 3.05
CA HIS A 244 -12.40 15.15 2.18
C HIS A 244 -12.40 16.01 0.90
N SER A 245 -13.11 17.14 0.92
CA SER A 245 -13.06 18.14 -0.16
C SER A 245 -11.73 18.89 -0.16
N TYR A 246 -11.45 19.57 -1.29
CA TYR A 246 -10.43 20.60 -1.34
C TYR A 246 -10.53 21.59 -0.16
N ASP A 247 -11.74 22.02 0.18
CA ASP A 247 -11.97 22.96 1.28
C ASP A 247 -11.60 22.33 2.64
N ALA A 248 -11.90 21.05 2.84
CA ALA A 248 -11.49 20.33 4.03
C ALA A 248 -9.97 20.22 4.16
N TYR A 249 -9.25 19.99 3.05
CA TYR A 249 -7.78 20.02 3.05
C TYR A 249 -7.23 21.42 3.34
N LEU A 250 -7.84 22.48 2.79
CA LEU A 250 -7.46 23.84 3.13
C LEU A 250 -7.69 24.16 4.60
N ILE A 251 -8.82 23.72 5.18
CA ILE A 251 -9.10 23.84 6.61
C ILE A 251 -8.06 23.07 7.42
N TYR A 252 -7.71 21.85 6.99
CA TYR A 252 -6.67 21.07 7.63
C TYR A 252 -5.31 21.76 7.61
N ILE A 253 -4.88 22.31 6.47
CA ILE A 253 -3.62 23.06 6.35
C ILE A 253 -3.66 24.32 7.22
N LYS A 254 -4.74 25.10 7.16
CA LYS A 254 -4.90 26.28 8.02
C LYS A 254 -4.81 25.90 9.49
N THR A 255 -5.56 24.89 9.93
CA THR A 255 -5.53 24.43 11.32
C THR A 255 -4.20 23.84 11.73
N ALA A 256 -3.45 23.19 10.84
CA ALA A 256 -2.09 22.72 11.11
C ALA A 256 -1.10 23.88 11.27
N LEU A 257 -1.27 24.98 10.53
CA LEU A 257 -0.44 26.18 10.66
C LEU A 257 -0.72 26.94 11.96
N PHE A 258 -2.00 27.06 12.35
CA PHE A 258 -2.39 27.77 13.58
C PHE A 258 -2.29 26.92 14.85
N TYR A 259 -2.46 25.60 14.74
CA TYR A 259 -2.48 24.66 15.87
C TYR A 259 -1.60 23.42 15.59
N PRO A 260 -0.29 23.60 15.37
CA PRO A 260 0.60 22.52 14.95
C PRO A 260 0.71 21.39 15.98
N LEU A 261 0.78 21.72 17.27
CA LEU A 261 0.85 20.71 18.35
C LEU A 261 -0.43 19.88 18.43
N HIS A 262 -1.60 20.51 18.26
CA HIS A 262 -2.88 19.79 18.27
C HIS A 262 -2.95 18.81 17.11
N LYS A 263 -2.64 19.26 15.87
CA LYS A 263 -2.66 18.39 14.70
C LYS A 263 -1.60 17.30 14.75
N PHE A 264 -0.42 17.58 15.31
CA PHE A 264 0.58 16.56 15.56
C PHE A 264 0.08 15.51 16.56
N SER A 265 -0.57 15.91 17.65
CA SER A 265 -1.19 14.99 18.61
C SER A 265 -2.32 14.16 17.99
N CYS A 266 -3.16 14.76 17.12
CA CYS A 266 -4.15 14.01 16.35
C CYS A 266 -3.50 13.01 15.38
N PHE A 267 -2.39 13.39 14.73
CA PHE A 267 -1.64 12.50 13.84
C PHE A 267 -1.01 11.32 14.58
N LEU A 268 -0.57 11.53 15.82
CA LEU A 268 -0.10 10.46 16.71
C LEU A 268 -1.26 9.64 17.32
N CYS A 269 -2.50 9.93 16.97
CA CYS A 269 -3.71 9.33 17.54
C CYS A 269 -3.82 9.47 19.06
N VAL A 270 -3.19 10.49 19.66
CA VAL A 270 -3.24 10.78 21.10
C VAL A 270 -4.51 11.55 21.45
N LEU A 271 -5.00 12.36 20.50
CA LEU A 271 -6.27 13.08 20.58
C LEU A 271 -7.17 12.64 19.43
N GLY A 272 -8.47 12.48 19.69
CA GLY A 272 -9.46 12.28 18.64
C GLY A 272 -9.42 13.43 17.64
N SER A 273 -9.68 13.14 16.36
CA SER A 273 -9.65 14.15 15.28
C SER A 273 -10.95 14.96 15.16
N GLU A 274 -11.83 14.88 16.16
CA GLU A 274 -13.10 15.62 16.22
C GLU A 274 -12.89 17.11 16.49
#